data_AF-A0A5N4D8G2-F1
#
_entry.id   AF-A0A5N4D8G2-F1
#
_cell.length_a   1.000
_cell.length_b   1.000
_cell.length_c   1.000
_cell.angle_alpha   90.00
_cell.angle_beta   90.00
_cell.angle_gamma   90.00
#
_symmetry.space_group_name_H-M   'P 1'
#
loop_
_entity.id
_entity.type
_entity.pdbx_description
1 polymer ?
#
loop_
_entity_poly.entity_id
_entity_poly.type
_entity_poly.pdbx_seq_one_letter_code
_entity_poly.pdbx_strand_id
1 'polypeptide(L)'
;MMTSGPLLVAPGDRAARLRGLQDGGGPRVLDGARREAAPRGRDGFPTAEQRLWLAAAAGRFGQTTPPLVDFLKDILRRYPEGGQILKELIQNAEDAGATEVKFLYDETQYGTETLWSEDMAQYQGPALYVYNNAVFTPEDWHGIQEIARSRKKDDPLKVGRFGIGFNSVYHITDVPCIFSGDQIGMLDPHQTLFGPHESGQCWNLKDDSKEISKLSDQFAPFIGIFGSTKETFINGSFPGTFFRFPLRLQPSQLSSNLYDKQKVLELFESFRADADTVLLFLKSVQDVSLYVREASGTEKLVFRVSAREGGALGRERPDSVKILEGAISDYCEKIPSGSVTVVTYPVDIAVEDGSATGVQEASWLVCNSVGGRGISSKLDLLADELKFVPVIGIAMPLSSREDGEEGAVSGFSGKAFCFLPLPPGEESKTGLPVHVSGFFGLTDNRRSIKWRELDQWRDPAALWNELLVVSVVPGAYAALVLDAIRRLQAASPPGLPLSVASVYGLWPDADQVRAHWQPVLGPLFSELFQHAVLHSASGHWVRLEQACFSELDESLE
;
A
#
# COMPACT_ATOMS: atom_id res chain seq x y z
N MET A 1 -53.82 24.13 -20.90
CA MET A 1 -54.62 23.18 -21.69
C MET A 1 -54.23 21.77 -21.26
N MET A 2 -55.20 21.06 -20.66
CA MET A 2 -55.47 19.61 -20.65
C MET A 2 -54.29 18.65 -20.44
N THR A 3 -54.08 18.05 -19.26
CA THR A 3 -54.81 16.97 -18.53
C THR A 3 -54.77 15.59 -19.19
N SER A 4 -54.16 14.61 -18.51
CA SER A 4 -54.87 13.39 -18.02
C SER A 4 -53.91 12.45 -17.28
N GLY A 5 -54.27 12.11 -16.03
CA GLY A 5 -53.57 11.21 -15.12
C GLY A 5 -54.05 9.74 -15.17
N PRO A 6 -53.70 8.95 -14.13
CA PRO A 6 -53.51 7.49 -14.19
C PRO A 6 -54.69 6.66 -13.67
N LEU A 7 -54.63 5.32 -13.82
CA LEU A 7 -55.58 4.39 -13.21
C LEU A 7 -54.88 3.33 -12.34
N LEU A 8 -55.31 3.28 -11.08
CA LEU A 8 -55.14 2.19 -10.11
C LEU A 8 -56.02 0.98 -10.47
N VAL A 9 -55.56 -0.25 -10.18
CA VAL A 9 -56.41 -1.34 -9.66
C VAL A 9 -55.59 -2.29 -8.77
N ALA A 10 -56.08 -2.55 -7.56
CA ALA A 10 -55.89 -3.73 -6.73
C ALA A 10 -57.18 -3.88 -5.87
N PRO A 11 -57.41 -4.96 -5.09
CA PRO A 11 -56.89 -6.34 -5.09
C PRO A 11 -58.01 -7.42 -5.07
N GLY A 12 -57.65 -8.70 -5.19
CA GLY A 12 -58.55 -9.84 -4.99
C GLY A 12 -57.82 -11.05 -4.44
N ASP A 13 -58.35 -11.62 -3.36
CA ASP A 13 -57.68 -12.42 -2.33
C ASP A 13 -57.95 -13.95 -2.47
N ARG A 14 -56.99 -14.75 -2.00
CA ARG A 14 -57.07 -16.11 -1.39
C ARG A 14 -57.68 -17.34 -2.12
N ALA A 15 -56.76 -18.30 -2.36
CA ALA A 15 -56.68 -19.66 -1.80
C ALA A 15 -57.81 -20.70 -1.99
N ALA A 16 -57.48 -21.88 -2.56
CA ALA A 16 -57.82 -23.19 -1.99
C ALA A 16 -57.30 -24.42 -2.79
N ARG A 17 -56.61 -25.31 -2.05
CA ARG A 17 -56.73 -26.79 -2.01
C ARG A 17 -56.06 -27.69 -3.07
N LEU A 18 -55.03 -28.35 -2.55
CA LEU A 18 -54.54 -29.70 -2.88
C LEU A 18 -55.55 -30.82 -2.57
N ARG A 19 -55.59 -31.83 -3.45
CA ARG A 19 -55.91 -33.29 -3.34
C ARG A 19 -56.19 -33.76 -4.78
N GLY A 20 -55.61 -34.79 -5.39
CA GLY A 20 -55.04 -36.07 -4.93
C GLY A 20 -55.70 -37.18 -5.77
N LEU A 21 -54.94 -38.26 -6.10
CA LEU A 21 -55.36 -39.55 -6.72
C LEU A 21 -55.54 -39.54 -8.26
N GLN A 22 -55.20 -40.56 -9.05
CA GLN A 22 -54.40 -41.81 -8.96
C GLN A 22 -54.33 -42.42 -10.38
N ASP A 23 -53.46 -43.41 -10.57
CA ASP A 23 -53.39 -44.41 -11.68
C ASP A 23 -52.91 -43.96 -13.06
N GLY A 24 -52.07 -44.69 -13.81
CA GLY A 24 -51.46 -46.01 -13.63
C GLY A 24 -50.76 -46.42 -14.94
N GLY A 25 -49.76 -47.31 -14.88
CA GLY A 25 -49.23 -48.00 -16.06
C GLY A 25 -47.71 -48.17 -16.10
N GLY A 26 -47.21 -49.28 -15.54
CA GLY A 26 -45.92 -49.87 -15.94
C GLY A 26 -46.04 -50.60 -17.29
N PRO A 27 -44.93 -51.04 -17.91
CA PRO A 27 -44.35 -52.32 -17.48
C PRO A 27 -42.81 -52.47 -17.57
N ARG A 28 -42.30 -53.28 -16.62
CA ARG A 28 -41.27 -54.35 -16.65
C ARG A 28 -39.98 -54.22 -17.50
N VAL A 29 -38.89 -54.29 -16.72
CA VAL A 29 -37.52 -54.78 -16.93
C VAL A 29 -37.34 -55.88 -17.98
N LEU A 30 -36.33 -55.71 -18.85
CA LEU A 30 -35.50 -56.79 -19.40
C LEU A 30 -34.01 -56.40 -19.36
N ASP A 31 -33.22 -57.42 -19.06
CA ASP A 31 -31.83 -57.48 -18.65
C ASP A 31 -30.83 -57.38 -19.82
N GLY A 32 -29.59 -56.97 -19.56
CA GLY A 32 -28.49 -57.14 -20.52
C GLY A 32 -27.47 -55.99 -20.65
N ALA A 33 -26.66 -55.72 -19.62
CA ALA A 33 -25.42 -54.97 -19.77
C ALA A 33 -24.22 -55.90 -19.65
N ARG A 34 -23.59 -56.21 -20.80
CA ARG A 34 -22.30 -56.89 -20.89
C ARG A 34 -21.24 -56.09 -20.13
N ARG A 35 -20.52 -56.75 -19.22
CA ARG A 35 -19.28 -56.23 -18.64
C ARG A 35 -18.17 -56.34 -19.70
N GLU A 36 -17.82 -55.22 -20.32
CA GLU A 36 -16.53 -55.12 -21.01
C GLU A 36 -15.43 -54.88 -19.98
N ALA A 37 -14.48 -55.82 -19.90
CA ALA A 37 -13.29 -55.68 -19.09
C ALA A 37 -12.27 -54.83 -19.83
N ALA A 38 -11.82 -53.73 -19.21
CA ALA A 38 -10.75 -52.88 -19.72
C ALA A 38 -9.39 -53.64 -19.73
N PRO A 39 -8.52 -53.38 -20.72
CA PRO A 39 -7.22 -54.05 -20.83
C PRO A 39 -6.28 -53.60 -19.71
N ARG A 40 -5.64 -54.57 -19.05
CA ARG A 40 -4.63 -54.31 -18.00
C ARG A 40 -3.32 -53.83 -18.64
N GLY A 41 -2.82 -52.67 -18.19
CA GLY A 41 -1.45 -52.25 -18.46
C GLY A 41 -0.44 -53.21 -17.81
N ARG A 42 0.69 -53.43 -18.47
CA ARG A 42 1.85 -54.09 -17.86
C ARG A 42 2.33 -53.18 -16.72
N ASP A 43 2.65 -53.79 -15.58
CA ASP A 43 3.14 -53.13 -14.36
C ASP A 43 2.08 -52.58 -13.40
N GLY A 44 0.97 -53.30 -13.18
CA GLY A 44 0.31 -53.49 -11.87
C GLY A 44 -0.14 -52.28 -11.01
N PHE A 45 0.15 -51.04 -11.39
CA PHE A 45 -0.14 -49.82 -10.66
C PHE A 45 -1.10 -48.96 -11.49
N PRO A 46 -2.19 -48.46 -10.88
CA PRO A 46 -3.13 -47.61 -11.59
C PRO A 46 -2.49 -46.27 -11.95
N THR A 47 -2.72 -45.81 -13.18
CA THR A 47 -2.33 -44.47 -13.66
C THR A 47 -3.03 -43.38 -12.84
N ALA A 48 -2.55 -42.13 -12.91
CA ALA A 48 -3.13 -41.01 -12.17
C ALA A 48 -4.64 -40.82 -12.46
N GLU A 49 -5.05 -40.98 -13.72
CA GLU A 49 -6.47 -40.97 -14.11
C GLU A 49 -7.27 -42.14 -13.52
N GLN A 50 -6.68 -43.34 -13.45
CA GLN A 50 -7.32 -44.50 -12.82
C GLN A 50 -7.44 -44.33 -11.29
N ARG A 51 -6.51 -43.63 -10.65
CA ARG A 51 -6.62 -43.28 -9.22
C ARG A 51 -7.73 -42.27 -8.97
N LEU A 52 -7.93 -41.30 -9.87
CA LEU A 52 -9.07 -40.37 -9.81
C LEU A 52 -10.41 -41.12 -9.96
N TRP A 53 -10.49 -42.06 -10.91
CA TRP A 53 -11.70 -42.87 -11.13
C TRP A 53 -12.01 -43.81 -9.96
N LEU A 54 -10.98 -44.42 -9.36
CA LEU A 54 -11.14 -45.25 -8.15
C LEU A 54 -11.49 -44.42 -6.91
N ALA A 55 -11.00 -43.18 -6.80
CA ALA A 55 -11.38 -42.26 -5.73
C ALA A 55 -12.85 -41.81 -5.84
N ALA A 56 -13.34 -41.60 -7.06
CA ALA A 56 -14.76 -41.32 -7.34
C ALA A 56 -15.66 -42.52 -6.96
N ALA A 57 -15.18 -43.75 -7.13
CA ALA A 57 -15.88 -44.97 -6.69
C ALA A 57 -15.82 -45.21 -5.16
N ALA A 58 -14.97 -44.49 -4.42
CA ALA A 58 -14.71 -44.68 -2.99
C ALA A 58 -15.44 -43.69 -2.06
N GLY A 59 -16.47 -42.99 -2.54
CA GLY A 59 -17.34 -42.18 -1.68
C GLY A 59 -16.71 -40.91 -1.09
N ARG A 60 -15.56 -40.45 -1.60
CA ARG A 60 -15.00 -39.13 -1.23
C ARG A 60 -15.58 -38.05 -2.15
N PHE A 61 -16.55 -37.31 -1.62
CA PHE A 61 -17.15 -36.13 -2.24
C PHE A 61 -16.68 -34.88 -1.51
N GLY A 62 -15.93 -34.01 -2.19
CA GLY A 62 -15.38 -32.77 -1.63
C GLY A 62 -14.62 -31.97 -2.71
N GLN A 63 -14.51 -30.66 -2.52
CA GLN A 63 -13.74 -29.79 -3.42
C GLN A 63 -12.24 -30.03 -3.24
N THR A 64 -11.50 -30.10 -4.34
CA THR A 64 -10.03 -30.18 -4.31
C THR A 64 -9.44 -28.81 -4.03
N THR A 65 -8.50 -28.72 -3.08
CA THR A 65 -7.76 -27.48 -2.83
C THR A 65 -6.93 -27.12 -4.06
N PRO A 66 -7.08 -25.90 -4.62
CA PRO A 66 -6.28 -25.48 -5.76
C PRO A 66 -4.79 -25.40 -5.36
N PRO A 67 -3.86 -25.64 -6.31
CA PRO A 67 -2.43 -25.43 -6.09
C PRO A 67 -2.11 -24.01 -5.64
N LEU A 68 -1.01 -23.85 -4.90
CA LEU A 68 -0.51 -22.55 -4.42
C LEU A 68 -0.32 -21.54 -5.56
N VAL A 69 0.18 -22.02 -6.69
CA VAL A 69 0.38 -21.24 -7.92
C VAL A 69 -0.92 -20.59 -8.39
N ASP A 70 -2.06 -21.28 -8.32
CA ASP A 70 -3.34 -20.74 -8.80
C ASP A 70 -3.88 -19.65 -7.87
N PHE A 71 -3.66 -19.80 -6.56
CA PHE A 71 -3.97 -18.75 -5.59
C PHE A 71 -3.12 -17.48 -5.84
N LEU A 72 -1.82 -17.65 -6.09
CA LEU A 72 -0.92 -16.53 -6.39
C LEU A 72 -1.27 -15.86 -7.73
N LYS A 73 -1.60 -16.62 -8.77
CA LYS A 73 -2.12 -16.06 -10.04
C LYS A 73 -3.33 -15.17 -9.83
N ASP A 74 -4.28 -15.58 -8.99
CA ASP A 74 -5.47 -14.80 -8.69
C ASP A 74 -5.14 -13.51 -7.94
N ILE A 75 -4.06 -13.49 -7.15
CA ILE A 75 -3.52 -12.25 -6.58
C ILE A 75 -2.94 -11.39 -7.70
N LEU A 76 -2.03 -11.92 -8.53
CA LEU A 76 -1.40 -11.16 -9.61
C LEU A 76 -2.41 -10.57 -10.61
N ARG A 77 -3.52 -11.26 -10.86
CA ARG A 77 -4.61 -10.73 -11.71
C ARG A 77 -5.37 -9.57 -11.07
N ARG A 78 -5.52 -9.56 -9.74
CA ARG A 78 -6.17 -8.47 -9.00
C ARG A 78 -5.23 -7.29 -8.77
N TYR A 79 -3.94 -7.55 -8.68
CA TYR A 79 -2.88 -6.57 -8.48
C TYR A 79 -2.09 -6.39 -9.78
N PRO A 80 -2.55 -5.60 -10.76
CA PRO A 80 -1.82 -5.43 -12.01
C PRO A 80 -0.42 -4.85 -11.79
N GLU A 81 0.49 -5.16 -12.72
CA GLU A 81 1.88 -4.69 -12.72
C GLU A 81 2.00 -3.17 -12.68
N GLY A 82 3.09 -2.66 -12.08
CA GLY A 82 3.43 -1.23 -12.06
C GLY A 82 4.08 -0.78 -10.75
N GLY A 83 4.22 0.53 -10.56
CA GLY A 83 4.88 1.16 -9.41
C GLY A 83 4.33 0.77 -8.03
N GLN A 84 3.15 0.14 -7.97
CA GLN A 84 2.62 -0.44 -6.74
C GLN A 84 3.56 -1.47 -6.12
N ILE A 85 4.30 -2.25 -6.92
CA ILE A 85 5.25 -3.25 -6.40
C ILE A 85 6.32 -2.59 -5.51
N LEU A 86 6.88 -1.45 -5.96
CA LEU A 86 7.88 -0.72 -5.19
C LEU A 86 7.26 -0.09 -3.93
N LYS A 87 6.02 0.44 -4.05
CA LYS A 87 5.26 0.99 -2.92
C LYS A 87 5.00 -0.06 -1.83
N GLU A 88 4.66 -1.30 -2.18
CA GLU A 88 4.48 -2.41 -1.22
C GLU A 88 5.79 -2.75 -0.49
N LEU A 89 6.93 -2.72 -1.19
CA LEU A 89 8.23 -2.98 -0.58
C LEU A 89 8.69 -1.84 0.34
N ILE A 90 8.39 -0.59 0.00
CA ILE A 90 8.60 0.57 0.88
C ILE A 90 7.71 0.47 2.13
N GLN A 91 6.45 0.07 1.99
CA GLN A 91 5.56 -0.17 3.13
C GLN A 91 6.08 -1.28 4.04
N ASN A 92 6.64 -2.36 3.49
CA ASN A 92 7.27 -3.40 4.30
C ASN A 92 8.49 -2.89 5.08
N ALA A 93 9.27 -1.99 4.47
CA ALA A 93 10.41 -1.35 5.14
C ALA A 93 9.95 -0.37 6.25
N GLU A 94 8.92 0.44 5.98
CA GLU A 94 8.28 1.33 6.95
C GLU A 94 7.74 0.54 8.15
N ASP A 95 7.06 -0.58 7.90
CA ASP A 95 6.58 -1.49 8.93
C ASP A 95 7.71 -2.02 9.82
N ALA A 96 8.88 -2.28 9.23
CA ALA A 96 10.06 -2.77 9.93
C ALA A 96 10.83 -1.66 10.68
N GLY A 97 10.42 -0.39 10.53
CA GLY A 97 11.12 0.75 11.12
C GLY A 97 12.42 1.10 10.40
N ALA A 98 12.53 0.77 9.11
CA ALA A 98 13.68 1.14 8.29
C ALA A 98 13.65 2.66 7.99
N THR A 99 14.83 3.27 7.92
CA THR A 99 14.98 4.69 7.57
C THR A 99 15.38 4.90 6.12
N GLU A 100 15.95 3.89 5.46
CA GLU A 100 16.33 3.95 4.04
C GLU A 100 15.89 2.70 3.27
N VAL A 101 15.53 2.89 2.00
CA VAL A 101 15.23 1.83 1.04
C VAL A 101 16.03 2.06 -0.24
N LYS A 102 16.69 1.01 -0.75
CA LYS A 102 17.49 1.08 -1.98
C LYS A 102 16.99 0.03 -2.95
N PHE A 103 16.58 0.45 -4.14
CA PHE A 103 16.29 -0.45 -5.25
C PHE A 103 17.49 -0.46 -6.18
N LEU A 104 17.93 -1.64 -6.61
CA LEU A 104 19.07 -1.78 -7.51
C LEU A 104 18.73 -2.81 -8.59
N TYR A 105 18.71 -2.39 -9.85
CA TYR A 105 18.70 -3.33 -10.96
C TYR A 105 20.12 -3.78 -11.27
N ASP A 106 20.41 -5.07 -11.13
CA ASP A 106 21.72 -5.66 -11.33
C ASP A 106 21.74 -6.52 -12.59
N GLU A 107 22.63 -6.21 -13.53
CA GLU A 107 22.84 -6.99 -14.76
C GLU A 107 23.85 -8.14 -14.59
N THR A 108 24.43 -8.31 -13.40
CA THR A 108 25.44 -9.34 -13.14
C THR A 108 24.90 -10.74 -13.42
N GLN A 109 25.64 -11.50 -14.23
CA GLN A 109 25.43 -12.94 -14.43
C GLN A 109 26.39 -13.71 -13.52
N TYR A 110 25.85 -14.56 -12.64
CA TYR A 110 26.62 -15.39 -11.74
C TYR A 110 26.87 -16.79 -12.33
N GLY A 111 27.82 -17.52 -11.71
CA GLY A 111 28.15 -18.89 -12.08
C GLY A 111 26.99 -19.86 -11.85
N THR A 112 27.07 -21.04 -12.47
CA THR A 112 26.04 -22.08 -12.41
C THR A 112 26.63 -23.48 -12.15
N GLU A 113 27.85 -23.55 -11.62
CA GLU A 113 28.57 -24.82 -11.39
C GLU A 113 28.26 -25.40 -10.01
N THR A 114 28.17 -24.55 -8.98
CA THR A 114 27.95 -24.97 -7.58
C THR A 114 26.63 -24.46 -7.03
N LEU A 115 25.53 -24.98 -7.61
CA LEU A 115 24.16 -24.67 -7.23
C LEU A 115 23.52 -25.79 -6.42
N TRP A 116 22.39 -25.50 -5.77
CA TRP A 116 21.58 -26.51 -5.06
C TRP A 116 21.15 -27.64 -6.00
N SER A 117 20.75 -27.28 -7.23
CA SER A 117 20.45 -28.19 -8.34
C SER A 117 20.67 -27.49 -9.68
N GLU A 118 20.69 -28.25 -10.78
CA GLU A 118 20.80 -27.68 -12.14
C GLU A 118 19.64 -26.73 -12.48
N ASP A 119 18.44 -26.99 -11.93
CA ASP A 119 17.24 -26.17 -12.16
C ASP A 119 17.36 -24.73 -11.63
N MET A 120 18.31 -24.49 -10.71
CA MET A 120 18.58 -23.16 -10.16
C MET A 120 19.32 -22.24 -11.13
N ALA A 121 19.91 -22.78 -12.20
CA ALA A 121 20.75 -22.02 -13.14
C ALA A 121 20.01 -20.83 -13.77
N GLN A 122 18.71 -20.96 -14.02
CA GLN A 122 17.89 -19.89 -14.60
C GLN A 122 17.73 -18.66 -13.68
N TYR A 123 17.99 -18.78 -12.38
CA TYR A 123 17.84 -17.70 -11.39
C TYR A 123 19.17 -16.99 -11.05
N GLN A 124 20.26 -17.37 -11.73
CA GLN A 124 21.61 -16.81 -11.52
C GLN A 124 21.90 -15.55 -12.36
N GLY A 125 20.94 -15.09 -13.16
CA GLY A 125 21.09 -13.93 -14.03
C GLY A 125 20.73 -12.58 -13.39
N PRO A 126 20.40 -11.57 -14.23
CA PRO A 126 19.99 -10.25 -13.78
C PRO A 126 18.83 -10.28 -12.79
N ALA A 127 18.84 -9.35 -11.84
CA ALA A 127 17.85 -9.30 -10.76
C ALA A 127 17.51 -7.86 -10.36
N LEU A 128 16.29 -7.68 -9.84
CA LEU A 128 15.96 -6.50 -9.04
C LEU A 128 16.28 -6.81 -7.58
N TYR A 129 17.15 -6.02 -6.99
CA TYR A 129 17.45 -6.06 -5.57
C TYR A 129 16.75 -4.94 -4.82
N VAL A 130 16.34 -5.21 -3.59
CA VAL A 130 15.68 -4.23 -2.72
C VAL A 130 16.25 -4.34 -1.32
N TYR A 131 16.93 -3.31 -0.86
CA TYR A 131 17.52 -3.22 0.47
C TYR A 131 16.74 -2.29 1.37
N ASN A 132 16.69 -2.61 2.66
CA ASN A 132 16.37 -1.67 3.73
C ASN A 132 17.26 -1.96 4.95
N ASN A 133 17.45 -0.95 5.81
CA ASN A 133 18.35 -1.04 6.95
C ASN A 133 17.73 -1.63 8.23
N ALA A 134 16.50 -2.16 8.17
CA ALA A 134 15.93 -2.95 9.26
C ALA A 134 16.30 -4.43 9.13
N VAL A 135 16.22 -5.17 10.23
CA VAL A 135 16.52 -6.62 10.29
C VAL A 135 15.23 -7.35 10.64
N PHE A 136 14.90 -8.41 9.89
CA PHE A 136 13.77 -9.29 10.17
C PHE A 136 13.81 -9.84 11.60
N THR A 137 12.66 -9.80 12.26
CA THR A 137 12.42 -10.55 13.49
C THR A 137 12.03 -12.00 13.17
N PRO A 138 12.04 -12.92 14.16
CA PRO A 138 11.51 -14.27 13.96
C PRO A 138 10.06 -14.27 13.45
N GLU A 139 9.25 -13.30 13.87
CA GLU A 139 7.87 -13.14 13.42
C GLU A 139 7.79 -12.71 11.95
N ASP A 140 8.72 -11.89 11.46
CA ASP A 140 8.79 -11.50 10.05
C ASP A 140 9.15 -12.71 9.18
N TRP A 141 10.11 -13.53 9.59
CA TRP A 141 10.49 -14.78 8.90
C TRP A 141 9.34 -15.78 8.84
N HIS A 142 8.59 -15.91 9.93
CA HIS A 142 7.38 -16.75 9.93
C HIS A 142 6.28 -16.13 9.05
N GLY A 143 6.10 -14.81 9.10
CA GLY A 143 5.06 -14.09 8.38
C GLY A 143 5.23 -14.09 6.87
N ILE A 144 6.47 -13.96 6.37
CA ILE A 144 6.75 -13.92 4.92
C ILE A 144 6.49 -15.27 4.23
N GLN A 145 6.52 -16.36 4.99
CA GLN A 145 6.20 -17.72 4.50
C GLN A 145 4.69 -17.96 4.38
N GLU A 146 3.85 -17.15 5.06
CA GLU A 146 2.39 -17.31 5.06
C GLU A 146 1.72 -16.55 3.89
N ILE A 147 1.77 -17.14 2.69
CA ILE A 147 1.32 -16.55 1.42
C ILE A 147 -0.14 -16.02 1.44
N ALA A 148 -1.02 -16.63 2.25
CA ALA A 148 -2.46 -16.33 2.28
C ALA A 148 -2.99 -15.87 3.64
N ARG A 149 -2.17 -15.92 4.70
CA ARG A 149 -2.59 -15.54 6.07
C ARG A 149 -1.62 -14.52 6.61
N SER A 150 -1.99 -13.25 6.53
CA SER A 150 -1.20 -12.20 7.17
C SER A 150 -1.39 -12.21 8.68
N ARG A 151 -0.31 -12.39 9.43
CA ARG A 151 -0.29 -12.16 10.88
C ARG A 151 -0.24 -10.67 11.24
N LYS A 152 0.18 -9.80 10.30
CA LYS A 152 0.05 -8.33 10.43
C LYS A 152 -1.41 -7.89 10.48
N LYS A 153 -2.39 -8.78 10.21
CA LYS A 153 -3.81 -8.48 10.35
C LYS A 153 -4.19 -8.08 11.77
N ASP A 154 -3.50 -8.53 12.80
CA ASP A 154 -3.87 -8.20 14.18
C ASP A 154 -3.09 -7.01 14.77
N ASP A 155 -2.06 -6.52 14.07
CA ASP A 155 -1.25 -5.38 14.50
C ASP A 155 -1.76 -4.06 13.87
N PRO A 156 -2.39 -3.17 14.66
CA PRO A 156 -2.90 -1.88 14.19
C PRO A 156 -1.80 -0.87 13.77
N LEU A 157 -0.54 -1.10 14.18
CA LEU A 157 0.58 -0.21 13.89
C LEU A 157 1.23 -0.45 12.53
N LYS A 158 0.96 -1.60 11.90
CA LYS A 158 1.53 -1.98 10.60
C LYS A 158 0.65 -1.47 9.45
N VAL A 159 1.29 -0.96 8.41
CA VAL A 159 0.70 -0.51 7.14
C VAL A 159 0.38 -1.71 6.22
N GLY A 160 1.27 -2.70 6.15
CA GLY A 160 1.21 -3.84 5.20
C GLY A 160 0.33 -5.02 5.63
N ARG A 161 -0.93 -4.79 6.05
CA ARG A 161 -1.69 -5.80 6.84
C ARG A 161 -2.31 -6.97 6.11
N PHE A 162 -2.51 -6.90 4.79
CA PHE A 162 -3.12 -8.01 4.07
C PHE A 162 -2.13 -9.15 3.79
N GLY A 163 -0.81 -8.94 3.97
CA GLY A 163 0.25 -9.94 3.70
C GLY A 163 0.35 -10.38 2.23
N ILE A 164 -0.57 -9.92 1.39
CA ILE A 164 -0.61 -10.17 -0.06
C ILE A 164 0.23 -9.17 -0.86
N GLY A 165 0.62 -8.04 -0.25
CA GLY A 165 1.41 -7.00 -0.92
C GLY A 165 2.77 -7.51 -1.41
N PHE A 166 3.43 -8.33 -0.59
CA PHE A 166 4.69 -8.97 -0.98
C PHE A 166 4.51 -9.90 -2.19
N ASN A 167 3.37 -10.60 -2.33
CA ASN A 167 3.13 -11.49 -3.47
C ASN A 167 3.12 -10.76 -4.82
N SER A 168 3.03 -9.43 -4.85
CA SER A 168 3.19 -8.65 -6.08
C SER A 168 4.58 -8.79 -6.73
N VAL A 169 5.61 -9.21 -5.99
CA VAL A 169 6.95 -9.49 -6.54
C VAL A 169 6.93 -10.65 -7.53
N TYR A 170 5.92 -11.53 -7.48
CA TYR A 170 5.77 -12.62 -8.44
C TYR A 170 5.42 -12.13 -9.86
N HIS A 171 5.12 -10.84 -10.07
CA HIS A 171 5.15 -10.26 -11.42
C HIS A 171 6.54 -10.32 -12.03
N ILE A 172 7.58 -10.12 -11.22
CA ILE A 172 8.98 -9.96 -11.65
C ILE A 172 9.72 -11.30 -11.65
N THR A 173 9.51 -12.12 -10.61
CA THR A 173 10.30 -13.34 -10.36
C THR A 173 9.42 -14.52 -9.98
N ASP A 174 9.92 -15.75 -10.14
CA ASP A 174 9.29 -16.95 -9.59
C ASP A 174 9.92 -17.38 -8.25
N VAL A 175 11.15 -16.95 -7.98
CA VAL A 175 11.94 -17.35 -6.81
C VAL A 175 12.50 -16.12 -6.09
N PRO A 176 11.66 -15.41 -5.31
CA PRO A 176 12.15 -14.30 -4.51
C PRO A 176 13.06 -14.83 -3.38
N CYS A 177 14.22 -14.20 -3.24
CA CYS A 177 15.17 -14.51 -2.18
C CYS A 177 15.22 -13.37 -1.16
N ILE A 178 15.47 -13.72 0.10
CA ILE A 178 15.54 -12.80 1.24
C ILE A 178 16.83 -13.09 1.99
N PHE A 179 17.60 -12.05 2.32
CA PHE A 179 18.73 -12.14 3.23
C PHE A 179 18.58 -11.08 4.33
N SER A 180 18.45 -11.52 5.58
CA SER A 180 18.39 -10.65 6.74
C SER A 180 18.98 -11.33 7.96
N GLY A 181 19.78 -10.59 8.73
CA GLY A 181 20.40 -11.15 9.94
C GLY A 181 21.26 -12.36 9.59
N ASP A 182 21.02 -13.48 10.25
CA ASP A 182 21.78 -14.71 10.06
C ASP A 182 21.10 -15.72 9.11
N GLN A 183 20.07 -15.32 8.37
CA GLN A 183 19.28 -16.23 7.53
C GLN A 183 19.14 -15.77 6.07
N ILE A 184 19.24 -16.74 5.15
CA ILE A 184 18.90 -16.58 3.74
C ILE A 184 17.73 -17.52 3.42
N GLY A 185 16.63 -16.98 2.91
CA GLY A 185 15.47 -17.73 2.47
C GLY A 185 15.22 -17.59 0.97
N MET A 186 14.75 -18.65 0.32
CA MET A 186 14.26 -18.64 -1.05
C MET A 186 12.85 -19.23 -1.08
N LEU A 187 11.91 -18.57 -1.73
CA LEU A 187 10.54 -19.08 -1.87
C LEU A 187 10.38 -19.73 -3.25
N ASP A 188 9.78 -20.93 -3.28
CA ASP A 188 9.45 -21.65 -4.51
C ASP A 188 7.96 -22.08 -4.47
N PRO A 189 7.03 -21.21 -4.89
CA PRO A 189 5.61 -21.55 -4.93
C PRO A 189 5.28 -22.69 -5.91
N HIS A 190 6.18 -23.04 -6.84
CA HIS A 190 6.00 -24.16 -7.74
C HIS A 190 6.26 -25.51 -7.08
N GLN A 191 6.97 -25.55 -5.95
CA GLN A 191 7.33 -26.76 -5.20
C GLN A 191 8.10 -27.78 -6.06
N THR A 192 9.09 -27.27 -6.79
CA THR A 192 9.90 -28.03 -7.76
C THR A 192 11.39 -28.04 -7.43
N LEU A 193 11.90 -27.01 -6.76
CA LEU A 193 13.34 -26.78 -6.59
C LEU A 193 13.91 -27.49 -5.33
N PHE A 194 13.17 -27.48 -4.23
CA PHE A 194 13.66 -27.93 -2.92
C PHE A 194 13.13 -29.30 -2.48
N GLY A 195 12.17 -29.84 -3.23
CA GLY A 195 11.59 -31.16 -2.99
C GLY A 195 10.07 -31.17 -3.13
N PRO A 196 9.44 -32.36 -3.11
CA PRO A 196 7.99 -32.47 -3.21
C PRO A 196 7.33 -31.80 -2.01
N HIS A 197 6.41 -30.88 -2.28
CA HIS A 197 5.66 -30.11 -1.27
C HIS A 197 6.46 -29.07 -0.47
N GLU A 198 7.73 -28.83 -0.82
CA GLU A 198 8.53 -27.77 -0.22
C GLU A 198 8.35 -26.47 -1.02
N SER A 199 7.72 -25.46 -0.41
CA SER A 199 7.45 -24.17 -1.08
C SER A 199 8.56 -23.14 -0.90
N GLY A 200 9.74 -23.56 -0.47
CA GLY A 200 10.90 -22.72 -0.20
C GLY A 200 11.95 -23.46 0.63
N GLN A 201 13.10 -22.82 0.82
CA GLN A 201 14.22 -23.33 1.62
C GLN A 201 14.90 -22.16 2.33
N CYS A 202 15.43 -22.42 3.53
CA CYS A 202 16.17 -21.44 4.32
C CYS A 202 17.53 -22.03 4.74
N TRP A 203 18.53 -21.17 4.86
CA TRP A 203 19.85 -21.50 5.38
C TRP A 203 20.23 -20.50 6.47
N ASN A 204 20.71 -21.00 7.60
CA ASN A 204 21.34 -20.18 8.62
C ASN A 204 22.85 -20.06 8.30
N LEU A 205 23.37 -18.83 8.28
CA LEU A 205 24.76 -18.56 7.92
C LEU A 205 25.77 -19.28 8.81
N LYS A 206 25.41 -19.58 10.06
CA LYS A 206 26.29 -20.27 11.03
C LYS A 206 26.11 -21.77 10.93
N ASP A 207 24.88 -22.24 11.11
CA ASP A 207 24.58 -23.67 11.19
C ASP A 207 24.83 -24.38 9.85
N ASP A 208 24.51 -23.71 8.73
CA ASP A 208 24.62 -24.26 7.38
C ASP A 208 25.87 -23.75 6.62
N SER A 209 26.82 -23.12 7.33
CA SER A 209 28.05 -22.54 6.76
C SER A 209 28.82 -23.48 5.81
N LYS A 210 28.87 -24.78 6.12
CA LYS A 210 29.52 -25.80 5.28
C LYS A 210 28.77 -26.06 3.99
N GLU A 211 27.45 -26.04 4.02
CA GLU A 211 26.62 -26.20 2.83
C GLU A 211 26.70 -24.95 1.96
N ILE A 212 26.56 -23.77 2.55
CA ILE A 212 26.74 -22.48 1.89
C ILE A 212 28.10 -22.40 1.17
N SER A 213 29.17 -22.86 1.82
CA SER A 213 30.51 -22.87 1.21
C SER A 213 30.66 -23.83 0.02
N LYS A 214 29.87 -24.92 -0.02
CA LYS A 214 29.86 -25.85 -1.16
C LYS A 214 29.05 -25.30 -2.32
N LEU A 215 28.02 -24.51 -2.02
CA LEU A 215 27.11 -23.89 -2.99
C LEU A 215 27.58 -22.47 -3.34
N SER A 216 28.86 -22.30 -3.68
CA SER A 216 29.47 -20.97 -3.81
C SER A 216 28.80 -20.08 -4.84
N ASP A 217 28.39 -20.64 -5.98
CA ASP A 217 27.68 -19.91 -7.02
C ASP A 217 26.27 -19.53 -6.57
N GLN A 218 25.59 -20.40 -5.82
CA GLN A 218 24.25 -20.15 -5.29
C GLN A 218 24.21 -18.92 -4.38
N PHE A 219 25.27 -18.72 -3.59
CA PHE A 219 25.36 -17.65 -2.60
C PHE A 219 26.21 -16.44 -3.04
N ALA A 220 26.92 -16.53 -4.17
CA ALA A 220 27.65 -15.40 -4.75
C ALA A 220 26.78 -14.15 -4.97
N PRO A 221 25.49 -14.24 -5.37
CA PRO A 221 24.61 -13.07 -5.50
C PRO A 221 24.40 -12.26 -4.21
N PHE A 222 24.69 -12.85 -3.05
CA PHE A 222 24.47 -12.20 -1.76
C PHE A 222 25.74 -11.52 -1.21
N ILE A 223 26.82 -11.45 -2.01
CA ILE A 223 28.12 -10.87 -1.64
C ILE A 223 28.48 -9.75 -2.64
N GLY A 224 29.05 -8.65 -2.15
CA GLY A 224 29.47 -7.51 -3.00
C GLY A 224 28.33 -6.54 -3.31
N ILE A 225 27.28 -6.52 -2.50
CA ILE A 225 26.12 -5.64 -2.64
C ILE A 225 25.63 -5.18 -1.26
N PHE A 226 25.21 -3.92 -1.15
CA PHE A 226 24.71 -3.28 0.08
C PHE A 226 25.59 -3.49 1.33
N GLY A 227 26.91 -3.55 1.15
CA GLY A 227 27.87 -3.77 2.24
C GLY A 227 27.98 -5.23 2.71
N SER A 228 27.27 -6.18 2.09
CA SER A 228 27.52 -7.61 2.32
C SER A 228 28.85 -8.01 1.70
N THR A 229 29.73 -8.63 2.49
CA THR A 229 31.05 -9.08 2.08
C THR A 229 31.29 -10.54 2.49
N LYS A 230 32.47 -11.08 2.21
CA LYS A 230 32.84 -12.42 2.71
C LYS A 230 32.84 -12.45 4.25
N GLU A 231 33.22 -11.34 4.89
CA GLU A 231 33.18 -11.19 6.35
C GLU A 231 31.76 -11.30 6.90
N THR A 232 30.73 -10.88 6.17
CA THR A 232 29.31 -11.06 6.56
C THR A 232 28.98 -12.54 6.77
N PHE A 233 29.42 -13.39 5.85
CA PHE A 233 29.21 -14.84 5.93
C PHE A 233 30.07 -15.50 7.03
N ILE A 234 31.30 -15.01 7.24
CA ILE A 234 32.17 -15.48 8.33
C ILE A 234 31.61 -15.11 9.70
N ASN A 235 31.15 -13.87 9.87
CA ASN A 235 30.55 -13.37 11.10
C ASN A 235 29.15 -13.98 11.34
N GLY A 236 28.53 -14.48 10.27
CA GLY A 236 27.24 -15.14 10.28
C GLY A 236 26.08 -14.18 10.53
N SER A 237 26.18 -12.93 10.07
CA SER A 237 25.10 -11.95 10.20
C SER A 237 25.25 -10.77 9.24
N PHE A 238 24.17 -10.40 8.56
CA PHE A 238 24.01 -9.18 7.78
C PHE A 238 23.16 -8.15 8.56
N PRO A 239 23.68 -6.94 8.83
CA PRO A 239 23.00 -5.91 9.62
C PRO A 239 22.02 -5.09 8.75
N GLY A 240 21.02 -5.76 8.18
CA GLY A 240 19.95 -5.17 7.39
C GLY A 240 19.12 -6.26 6.72
N THR A 241 18.32 -5.87 5.74
CA THR A 241 17.54 -6.79 4.92
C THR A 241 17.76 -6.43 3.45
N PHE A 242 18.05 -7.41 2.60
CA PHE A 242 17.80 -7.23 1.18
C PHE A 242 17.11 -8.43 0.54
N PHE A 243 16.32 -8.11 -0.47
CA PHE A 243 15.67 -9.04 -1.35
C PHE A 243 16.42 -9.12 -2.66
N ARG A 244 16.47 -10.31 -3.26
CA ARG A 244 16.91 -10.53 -4.65
C ARG A 244 15.74 -11.13 -5.41
N PHE A 245 15.35 -10.49 -6.51
CA PHE A 245 14.29 -10.97 -7.41
C PHE A 245 14.92 -11.25 -8.78
N PRO A 246 15.41 -12.47 -9.03
CA PRO A 246 15.89 -12.87 -10.35
C PRO A 246 14.81 -12.65 -11.40
N LEU A 247 15.13 -11.94 -12.49
CA LEU A 247 14.13 -11.60 -13.49
C LEU A 247 13.65 -12.86 -14.23
N ARG A 248 12.35 -12.97 -14.45
CA ARG A 248 11.79 -14.09 -15.22
C ARG A 248 12.22 -14.05 -16.68
N LEU A 249 12.98 -15.06 -17.10
CA LEU A 249 13.48 -15.21 -18.47
C LEU A 249 12.61 -16.13 -19.34
N GLN A 250 11.83 -17.02 -18.73
CA GLN A 250 10.92 -17.94 -19.41
C GLN A 250 9.55 -17.94 -18.72
N PRO A 251 8.44 -18.15 -19.47
CA PRO A 251 7.12 -18.22 -18.87
C PRO A 251 7.04 -19.33 -17.82
N SER A 252 6.49 -19.03 -16.66
CA SER A 252 6.21 -20.01 -15.61
C SER A 252 4.72 -20.29 -15.55
N GLN A 253 4.32 -21.24 -14.70
CA GLN A 253 2.89 -21.37 -14.41
C GLN A 253 2.37 -20.08 -13.75
N LEU A 254 3.11 -19.39 -12.87
CA LEU A 254 2.64 -18.20 -12.18
C LEU A 254 2.35 -17.03 -13.12
N SER A 255 3.25 -16.79 -14.09
CA SER A 255 3.13 -15.65 -14.99
C SER A 255 3.87 -15.90 -16.30
N SER A 256 3.29 -15.41 -17.39
CA SER A 256 3.95 -15.32 -18.70
C SER A 256 4.71 -14.01 -18.90
N ASN A 257 4.69 -13.12 -17.90
CA ASN A 257 5.34 -11.83 -17.96
C ASN A 257 6.85 -11.96 -17.79
N LEU A 258 7.58 -11.76 -18.87
CA LEU A 258 9.04 -11.71 -18.87
C LEU A 258 9.50 -10.31 -18.51
N TYR A 259 10.53 -10.21 -17.68
CA TYR A 259 11.13 -8.93 -17.28
C TYR A 259 12.52 -8.77 -17.92
N ASP A 260 12.75 -7.60 -18.48
CA ASP A 260 14.05 -7.17 -19.00
C ASP A 260 14.44 -5.83 -18.35
N LYS A 261 15.61 -5.32 -18.74
CA LYS A 261 16.10 -4.01 -18.31
C LYS A 261 15.06 -2.90 -18.53
N GLN A 262 14.43 -2.88 -19.69
CA GLN A 262 13.53 -1.80 -20.08
C GLN A 262 12.29 -1.76 -19.17
N LYS A 263 11.69 -2.91 -18.88
CA LYS A 263 10.56 -3.02 -17.94
C LYS A 263 10.92 -2.61 -16.51
N VAL A 264 12.13 -2.90 -16.04
CA VAL A 264 12.58 -2.45 -14.72
C VAL A 264 12.77 -0.93 -14.69
N LEU A 265 13.31 -0.34 -15.76
CA LEU A 265 13.44 1.11 -15.87
C LEU A 265 12.07 1.80 -15.97
N GLU A 266 11.10 1.21 -16.66
CA GLU A 266 9.71 1.70 -16.68
C GLU A 266 9.05 1.64 -15.30
N LEU A 267 9.35 0.60 -14.52
CA LEU A 267 8.92 0.49 -13.13
C LEU A 267 9.50 1.62 -12.28
N PHE A 268 10.79 1.94 -12.45
CA PHE A 268 11.44 3.08 -11.78
C PHE A 268 10.82 4.41 -12.19
N GLU A 269 10.55 4.62 -13.47
CA GLU A 269 9.90 5.84 -13.95
C GLU A 269 8.47 5.99 -13.42
N SER A 270 7.72 4.89 -13.33
CA SER A 270 6.37 4.91 -12.75
C SER A 270 6.36 5.33 -11.27
N PHE A 271 7.41 4.98 -10.52
CA PHE A 271 7.59 5.40 -9.14
C PHE A 271 8.00 6.87 -9.05
N ARG A 272 8.87 7.31 -9.98
CA ARG A 272 9.36 8.69 -10.06
C ARG A 272 8.23 9.70 -10.22
N ALA A 273 7.14 9.34 -10.90
CA ALA A 273 5.97 10.19 -11.13
C ALA A 273 5.29 10.70 -9.84
N ASP A 274 5.45 10.00 -8.70
CA ASP A 274 4.91 10.41 -7.39
C ASP A 274 6.01 10.80 -6.38
N ALA A 275 7.26 10.97 -6.83
CA ALA A 275 8.38 11.04 -5.91
C ALA A 275 8.40 12.30 -5.02
N ASP A 276 7.83 13.41 -5.49
CA ASP A 276 7.68 14.65 -4.72
C ASP A 276 6.76 14.51 -3.48
N THR A 277 5.98 13.43 -3.41
CA THR A 277 4.98 13.21 -2.36
C THR A 277 5.05 11.83 -1.72
N VAL A 278 5.89 10.92 -2.23
CA VAL A 278 5.93 9.51 -1.78
C VAL A 278 6.34 9.35 -0.31
N LEU A 279 7.21 10.22 0.21
CA LEU A 279 7.69 10.17 1.60
C LEU A 279 6.89 11.05 2.56
N LEU A 280 5.85 11.75 2.06
CA LEU A 280 5.18 12.83 2.78
C LEU A 280 4.50 12.38 4.09
N PHE A 281 3.94 11.18 4.09
CA PHE A 281 3.21 10.61 5.24
C PHE A 281 3.89 9.38 5.84
N LEU A 282 5.11 9.06 5.41
CA LEU A 282 5.94 8.02 6.03
C LEU A 282 6.59 8.59 7.31
N LYS A 283 6.67 7.75 8.34
CA LYS A 283 7.15 8.13 9.67
C LYS A 283 8.60 7.69 9.87
N SER A 284 8.96 6.52 9.36
CA SER A 284 10.28 5.93 9.55
C SER A 284 11.18 6.10 8.31
N VAL A 285 10.71 5.69 7.13
CA VAL A 285 11.46 5.77 5.88
C VAL A 285 11.62 7.23 5.47
N GLN A 286 12.87 7.67 5.37
CA GLN A 286 13.25 9.04 5.03
C GLN A 286 14.06 9.11 3.73
N ASP A 287 14.58 8.00 3.21
CA ASP A 287 15.36 7.96 2.00
C ASP A 287 14.95 6.78 1.11
N VAL A 288 14.67 7.05 -0.16
CA VAL A 288 14.47 6.01 -1.17
C VAL A 288 15.34 6.33 -2.37
N SER A 289 16.16 5.38 -2.79
CA SER A 289 17.08 5.54 -3.92
C SER A 289 17.01 4.36 -4.90
N LEU A 290 17.17 4.67 -6.19
CA LEU A 290 17.11 3.75 -7.31
C LEU A 290 18.48 3.72 -8.00
N TYR A 291 19.01 2.52 -8.22
CA TYR A 291 20.33 2.29 -8.80
C TYR A 291 20.27 1.30 -9.96
N VAL A 292 21.26 1.39 -10.84
CA VAL A 292 21.55 0.37 -11.85
C VAL A 292 23.01 -0.05 -11.70
N ARG A 293 23.25 -1.35 -11.67
CA ARG A 293 24.58 -1.95 -11.79
C ARG A 293 24.67 -2.63 -13.15
N GLU A 294 25.54 -2.09 -13.99
CA GLU A 294 25.83 -2.67 -15.31
C GLU A 294 26.63 -3.97 -15.17
N ALA A 295 26.61 -4.82 -16.19
CA ALA A 295 27.38 -6.08 -16.20
C ALA A 295 28.90 -5.88 -16.02
N SER A 296 29.41 -4.66 -16.22
CA SER A 296 30.79 -4.27 -15.93
C SER A 296 31.10 -4.16 -14.43
N GLY A 297 30.08 -4.18 -13.56
CA GLY A 297 30.16 -3.88 -12.13
C GLY A 297 30.01 -2.39 -11.81
N THR A 298 29.85 -1.52 -12.81
CA THR A 298 29.66 -0.08 -12.60
C THR A 298 28.27 0.20 -12.03
N GLU A 299 28.21 0.79 -10.85
CA GLU A 299 26.96 1.18 -10.19
C GLU A 299 26.68 2.68 -10.40
N LYS A 300 25.44 3.02 -10.75
CA LYS A 300 24.99 4.38 -11.03
C LYS A 300 23.69 4.67 -10.28
N LEU A 301 23.64 5.82 -9.63
CA LEU A 301 22.40 6.36 -9.10
C LEU A 301 21.51 6.79 -10.28
N VAL A 302 20.27 6.32 -10.29
CA VAL A 302 19.24 6.75 -11.25
C VAL A 302 18.42 7.88 -10.64
N PHE A 303 17.99 7.70 -9.40
CA PHE A 303 17.05 8.59 -8.75
C PHE A 303 17.16 8.48 -7.23
N ARG A 304 16.99 9.58 -6.52
CA ARG A 304 16.87 9.59 -5.05
C ARG A 304 15.81 10.59 -4.61
N VAL A 305 15.01 10.18 -3.65
CA VAL A 305 14.10 11.07 -2.91
C VAL A 305 14.42 10.95 -1.43
N SER A 306 14.50 12.09 -0.76
CA SER A 306 14.75 12.17 0.69
C SER A 306 13.79 13.13 1.36
N ALA A 307 13.23 12.73 2.50
CA ALA A 307 12.44 13.59 3.36
C ALA A 307 13.36 14.15 4.45
N ARG A 308 13.61 15.44 4.39
CA ARG A 308 14.52 16.19 5.27
C ARG A 308 13.71 17.01 6.26
N GLU A 309 14.35 17.30 7.38
CA GLU A 309 13.83 18.26 8.35
C GLU A 309 14.38 19.63 8.02
N GLY A 310 13.49 20.62 7.89
CA GLY A 310 13.89 21.99 7.60
C GLY A 310 14.68 22.60 8.75
N GLY A 311 16.00 22.77 8.55
CA GLY A 311 16.90 23.60 9.37
C GLY A 311 16.64 23.59 10.89
N ALA A 312 16.54 24.78 11.50
CA ALA A 312 16.47 25.02 12.95
C ALA A 312 15.31 24.33 13.70
N LEU A 313 14.43 23.60 13.01
CA LEU A 313 13.27 22.88 13.54
C LEU A 313 13.48 21.35 13.62
N GLY A 314 14.72 20.86 13.49
CA GLY A 314 15.11 19.44 13.40
C GLY A 314 14.84 18.52 14.61
N ARG A 315 13.88 18.86 15.48
CA ARG A 315 13.30 17.94 16.49
C ARG A 315 11.78 17.93 16.48
N GLU A 316 11.14 18.82 15.74
CA GLU A 316 9.68 18.93 15.71
C GLU A 316 9.02 17.68 15.14
N ARG A 317 9.58 17.11 14.05
CA ARG A 317 9.08 15.87 13.45
C ARG A 317 9.27 14.64 14.36
N PRO A 318 10.46 14.33 14.90
CA PRO A 318 10.64 13.17 15.77
C PRO A 318 9.79 13.22 17.04
N ASP A 319 9.64 14.39 17.65
CA ASP A 319 8.81 14.54 18.86
C ASP A 319 7.32 14.46 18.53
N SER A 320 6.89 15.00 17.38
CA SER A 320 5.53 14.83 16.85
C SER A 320 5.19 13.37 16.54
N VAL A 321 6.13 12.61 15.96
CA VAL A 321 5.94 11.19 15.68
C VAL A 321 5.75 10.39 16.96
N LYS A 322 6.53 10.67 18.02
CA LYS A 322 6.35 10.03 19.33
C LYS A 322 4.98 10.32 19.96
N ILE A 323 4.49 11.55 19.85
CA ILE A 323 3.16 11.92 20.34
C ILE A 323 2.08 11.12 19.61
N LEU A 324 2.21 10.97 18.29
CA LEU A 324 1.28 10.13 17.49
C LEU A 324 1.37 8.66 17.88
N GLU A 325 2.57 8.11 18.07
CA GLU A 325 2.76 6.72 18.50
C GLU A 325 2.08 6.47 19.85
N GLY A 326 2.23 7.39 20.81
CA GLY A 326 1.52 7.34 22.08
C GLY A 326 0.00 7.35 21.90
N ALA A 327 -0.53 8.27 21.08
CA ALA A 327 -1.97 8.33 20.81
C ALA A 327 -2.51 7.07 20.10
N ILE A 328 -1.74 6.46 19.21
CA ILE A 328 -2.11 5.18 18.60
C ILE A 328 -2.10 4.07 19.64
N SER A 329 -1.07 4.02 20.49
CA SER A 329 -0.98 3.05 21.60
C SER A 329 -2.20 3.15 22.52
N ASP A 330 -2.53 4.35 22.98
CA ASP A 330 -3.70 4.63 23.81
C ASP A 330 -5.00 4.16 23.14
N TYR A 331 -5.14 4.43 21.84
CA TYR A 331 -6.30 3.99 21.06
C TYR A 331 -6.42 2.45 21.01
N CYS A 332 -5.28 1.76 20.83
CA CYS A 332 -5.21 0.29 20.78
C CYS A 332 -5.46 -0.35 22.14
N GLU A 333 -4.97 0.27 23.21
CA GLU A 333 -5.25 -0.10 24.62
C GLU A 333 -6.66 0.26 25.08
N LYS A 334 -7.46 0.85 24.18
CA LYS A 334 -8.85 1.24 24.40
C LYS A 334 -9.02 2.32 25.47
N ILE A 335 -8.03 3.19 25.62
CA ILE A 335 -8.06 4.33 26.52
C ILE A 335 -8.93 5.44 25.88
N PRO A 336 -10.03 5.87 26.52
CA PRO A 336 -10.87 6.95 26.00
C PRO A 336 -10.18 8.31 26.12
N SER A 337 -10.18 9.09 25.03
CA SER A 337 -9.71 10.49 25.05
C SER A 337 -10.78 11.48 24.61
N GLY A 338 -11.80 11.03 23.85
CA GLY A 338 -12.90 11.85 23.34
C GLY A 338 -12.49 13.02 22.43
N SER A 339 -11.23 13.05 21.98
CA SER A 339 -10.63 14.17 21.27
C SER A 339 -9.67 13.70 20.19
N VAL A 340 -9.44 14.53 19.18
CA VAL A 340 -8.47 14.25 18.12
C VAL A 340 -7.10 14.73 18.60
N THR A 341 -6.13 13.83 18.71
CA THR A 341 -4.74 14.21 18.92
C THR A 341 -4.15 14.67 17.60
N VAL A 342 -3.56 15.86 17.55
CA VAL A 342 -3.00 16.45 16.33
C VAL A 342 -1.56 16.90 16.57
N VAL A 343 -0.70 16.67 15.59
CA VAL A 343 0.66 17.20 15.52
C VAL A 343 0.91 17.79 14.14
N THR A 344 1.70 18.87 14.06
CA THR A 344 2.04 19.52 12.79
C THR A 344 3.53 19.81 12.76
N TYR A 345 4.17 19.55 11.62
CA TYR A 345 5.60 19.80 11.42
C TYR A 345 5.92 20.05 9.95
N PRO A 346 6.95 20.84 9.63
CA PRO A 346 7.42 21.02 8.27
C PRO A 346 8.21 19.80 7.79
N VAL A 347 8.14 19.50 6.50
CA VAL A 347 8.91 18.45 5.82
C VAL A 347 9.40 18.99 4.48
N ASP A 348 10.68 18.84 4.21
CA ASP A 348 11.26 19.16 2.91
C ASP A 348 11.48 17.87 2.12
N ILE A 349 10.87 17.74 0.95
CA ILE A 349 11.08 16.61 0.05
C ILE A 349 12.10 17.03 -0.99
N ALA A 350 13.30 16.45 -0.91
CA ALA A 350 14.39 16.69 -1.83
C ALA A 350 14.50 15.54 -2.82
N VAL A 351 14.44 15.87 -4.11
CA VAL A 351 14.48 14.97 -5.26
C VAL A 351 15.75 15.21 -6.05
N GLU A 352 16.56 14.16 -6.21
CA GLU A 352 17.82 14.16 -6.96
C GLU A 352 17.69 13.19 -8.14
N ASP A 353 17.86 13.70 -9.35
CA ASP A 353 17.96 12.89 -10.57
C ASP A 353 19.43 12.61 -10.87
N GLY A 354 19.80 11.34 -11.06
CA GLY A 354 21.18 10.97 -11.40
C GLY A 354 21.68 11.56 -12.73
N SER A 355 20.78 12.00 -13.60
CA SER A 355 21.10 12.65 -14.88
C SER A 355 21.11 14.18 -14.86
N ALA A 356 20.59 14.82 -13.80
CA ALA A 356 20.46 16.27 -13.70
C ALA A 356 21.41 16.86 -12.65
N THR A 357 21.90 18.09 -12.88
CA THR A 357 22.87 18.75 -11.99
C THR A 357 22.23 19.56 -10.86
N GLY A 358 21.05 19.17 -10.37
CA GLY A 358 20.33 19.93 -9.35
C GLY A 358 19.37 19.07 -8.52
N VAL A 359 19.19 19.47 -7.27
CA VAL A 359 18.20 18.89 -6.35
C VAL A 359 16.95 19.78 -6.40
N GLN A 360 15.81 19.19 -6.74
CA GLN A 360 14.52 19.86 -6.61
C GLN A 360 14.01 19.66 -5.19
N GLU A 361 13.56 20.73 -4.55
CA GLU A 361 13.09 20.67 -3.17
C GLU A 361 11.67 21.25 -3.07
N ALA A 362 10.79 20.50 -2.41
CA ALA A 362 9.42 20.91 -2.15
C ALA A 362 9.17 20.90 -0.64
N SER A 363 8.82 22.06 -0.09
CA SER A 363 8.53 22.21 1.34
C SER A 363 7.05 22.01 1.60
N TRP A 364 6.72 21.28 2.65
CA TRP A 364 5.35 20.93 3.05
C TRP A 364 5.14 21.21 4.53
N LEU A 365 3.92 21.61 4.89
CA LEU A 365 3.45 21.55 6.27
C LEU A 365 2.54 20.35 6.40
N VAL A 366 2.95 19.39 7.23
CA VAL A 366 2.26 18.11 7.41
C VAL A 366 1.60 18.08 8.78
N CYS A 367 0.28 17.93 8.80
CA CYS A 367 -0.52 17.66 9.98
C CYS A 367 -0.85 16.17 10.02
N ASN A 368 -0.53 15.51 11.12
CA ASN A 368 -0.95 14.12 11.37
C ASN A 368 -1.82 14.09 12.62
N SER A 369 -2.78 13.16 12.64
CA SER A 369 -3.75 13.08 13.71
C SER A 369 -4.23 11.66 13.97
N VAL A 370 -4.74 11.44 15.18
CA VAL A 370 -5.40 10.21 15.60
C VAL A 370 -6.75 10.59 16.20
N GLY A 371 -7.83 10.07 15.63
CA GLY A 371 -9.16 10.19 16.21
C GLY A 371 -9.25 9.40 17.51
N GLY A 372 -9.35 10.07 18.64
CA GLY A 372 -9.45 9.42 19.94
C GLY A 372 -10.68 8.52 20.10
N ARG A 373 -10.57 7.49 20.95
CA ARG A 373 -11.74 6.69 21.33
C ARG A 373 -12.77 7.57 22.04
N GLY A 374 -14.04 7.35 21.73
CA GLY A 374 -15.16 8.12 22.25
C GLY A 374 -15.65 9.25 21.32
N ILE A 375 -14.94 9.58 20.23
CA ILE A 375 -15.45 10.51 19.21
C ILE A 375 -16.69 9.93 18.51
N SER A 376 -16.63 8.64 18.18
CA SER A 376 -17.73 7.92 17.55
C SER A 376 -17.70 6.46 17.97
N SER A 377 -18.73 6.03 18.70
CA SER A 377 -18.86 4.63 19.12
C SER A 377 -18.90 3.65 17.93
N LYS A 378 -19.43 4.08 16.78
CA LYS A 378 -19.42 3.29 15.54
C LYS A 378 -18.01 3.15 14.98
N LEU A 379 -17.22 4.23 15.01
CA LEU A 379 -15.83 4.21 14.55
C LEU A 379 -15.00 3.27 15.44
N ASP A 380 -15.18 3.32 16.76
CA ASP A 380 -14.48 2.45 17.71
C ASP A 380 -14.84 0.96 17.54
N LEU A 381 -16.10 0.65 17.24
CA LEU A 381 -16.53 -0.73 16.94
C LEU A 381 -15.90 -1.25 15.64
N LEU A 382 -15.90 -0.44 14.58
CA LEU A 382 -15.27 -0.80 13.31
C LEU A 382 -13.75 -0.91 13.44
N ALA A 383 -13.13 -0.02 14.21
CA ALA A 383 -11.73 -0.11 14.55
C ALA A 383 -11.41 -1.45 15.22
N ASP A 384 -12.23 -1.91 16.16
CA ASP A 384 -12.03 -3.21 16.83
C ASP A 384 -12.27 -4.42 15.89
N GLU A 385 -13.23 -4.33 14.99
CA GLU A 385 -13.58 -5.37 14.01
C GLU A 385 -12.50 -5.52 12.93
N LEU A 386 -12.07 -4.39 12.36
CA LEU A 386 -11.09 -4.31 11.28
C LEU A 386 -9.64 -4.23 11.80
N LYS A 387 -9.46 -4.09 13.12
CA LYS A 387 -8.21 -3.70 13.82
C LYS A 387 -7.61 -2.40 13.28
N PHE A 388 -8.40 -1.48 12.76
CA PHE A 388 -7.91 -0.20 12.23
C PHE A 388 -7.69 0.83 13.33
N VAL A 389 -6.93 1.88 13.01
CA VAL A 389 -6.76 3.05 13.87
C VAL A 389 -7.12 4.29 13.04
N PRO A 390 -7.88 5.24 13.59
CA PRO A 390 -8.37 6.40 12.84
C PRO A 390 -7.29 7.46 12.68
N VAL A 391 -6.23 7.11 11.94
CA VAL A 391 -5.12 8.00 11.62
C VAL A 391 -5.45 8.78 10.36
N ILE A 392 -5.27 10.11 10.41
CA ILE A 392 -5.40 11.01 9.26
C ILE A 392 -4.17 11.91 9.16
N GLY A 393 -3.59 11.99 7.97
CA GLY A 393 -2.57 12.96 7.59
C GLY A 393 -3.13 13.97 6.59
N ILE A 394 -2.77 15.25 6.73
CA ILE A 394 -3.11 16.31 5.79
C ILE A 394 -1.86 17.13 5.53
N ALA A 395 -1.59 17.43 4.28
CA ALA A 395 -0.40 18.20 3.91
C ALA A 395 -0.73 19.32 2.93
N MET A 396 -0.12 20.47 3.17
CA MET A 396 -0.15 21.62 2.27
C MET A 396 1.26 21.95 1.76
N PRO A 397 1.40 22.42 0.51
CA PRO A 397 2.65 22.96 0.02
C PRO A 397 2.96 24.30 0.71
N LEU A 398 4.22 24.54 1.04
CA LEU A 398 4.72 25.79 1.63
C LEU A 398 5.29 26.74 0.58
N SER A 399 5.78 26.23 -0.55
CA SER A 399 6.21 27.03 -1.69
C SER A 399 5.17 26.98 -2.81
N SER A 400 4.60 28.13 -3.16
CA SER A 400 3.88 28.27 -4.43
C SER A 400 4.92 28.17 -5.55
N ARG A 401 4.71 27.27 -6.53
CA ARG A 401 5.32 27.45 -7.85
C ARG A 401 4.75 28.73 -8.43
N GLU A 402 5.41 29.86 -8.16
CA GLU A 402 5.28 31.04 -9.00
C GLU A 402 6.01 30.74 -10.31
N ASP A 403 5.46 29.85 -11.12
CA ASP A 403 5.75 29.88 -12.55
C ASP A 403 4.93 31.05 -13.09
N GLY A 404 5.61 32.18 -13.22
CA GLY A 404 5.08 33.36 -13.87
C GLY A 404 4.67 33.02 -15.29
N GLU A 405 3.37 33.07 -15.56
CA GLU A 405 2.77 33.51 -16.80
C GLU A 405 1.28 33.76 -16.50
N GLU A 406 0.85 35.02 -16.64
CA GLU A 406 -0.56 35.39 -16.69
C GLU A 406 -1.24 34.59 -17.82
N GLY A 407 -1.86 33.46 -17.49
CA GLY A 407 -2.49 32.65 -18.53
C GLY A 407 -2.82 31.19 -18.27
N ALA A 408 -2.96 30.72 -17.02
CA ALA A 408 -3.81 29.58 -16.60
C ALA A 408 -3.49 29.24 -15.14
N VAL A 409 -4.44 29.45 -14.23
CA VAL A 409 -4.35 28.94 -12.86
C VAL A 409 -4.43 27.42 -12.92
N SER A 410 -3.32 26.70 -13.09
CA SER A 410 -3.28 25.28 -12.77
C SER A 410 -3.26 25.15 -11.24
N GLY A 411 -4.44 25.31 -10.63
CA GLY A 411 -4.61 25.24 -9.18
C GLY A 411 -4.12 23.89 -8.64
N PHE A 412 -3.44 23.92 -7.49
CA PHE A 412 -3.08 22.71 -6.75
C PHE A 412 -4.36 21.94 -6.39
N SER A 413 -4.47 20.71 -6.89
CA SER A 413 -5.56 19.79 -6.52
C SER A 413 -5.01 18.68 -5.64
N GLY A 414 -5.58 18.57 -4.45
CA GLY A 414 -5.32 17.52 -3.49
C GLY A 414 -5.54 16.12 -4.05
N LYS A 415 -4.80 15.18 -3.46
CA LYS A 415 -4.80 13.76 -3.78
C LYS A 415 -4.98 12.97 -2.49
N ALA A 416 -5.56 11.79 -2.62
CA ALA A 416 -5.76 10.84 -1.56
C ALA A 416 -4.58 9.87 -1.46
N PHE A 417 -4.17 9.58 -0.23
CA PHE A 417 -3.07 8.70 0.11
C PHE A 417 -3.59 7.62 1.07
N CYS A 418 -3.00 6.44 1.00
CA CYS A 418 -3.07 5.45 2.07
C CYS A 418 -1.63 5.17 2.48
N PHE A 419 -1.08 6.08 3.31
CA PHE A 419 0.34 6.24 3.65
C PHE A 419 1.23 6.63 2.47
N LEU A 420 1.12 5.92 1.35
CA LEU A 420 1.71 6.26 0.06
C LEU A 420 0.65 6.81 -0.89
N PRO A 421 1.04 7.60 -1.91
CA PRO A 421 0.13 8.12 -2.91
C PRO A 421 -0.61 6.98 -3.62
N LEU A 422 -1.93 7.09 -3.72
CA LEU A 422 -2.71 6.21 -4.59
C LEU A 422 -2.34 6.45 -6.06
N PRO A 423 -2.53 5.47 -6.95
CA PRO A 423 -2.20 5.63 -8.36
C PRO A 423 -2.75 6.92 -8.98
N PRO A 424 -2.01 7.58 -9.88
CA PRO A 424 -2.47 8.79 -10.52
C PRO A 424 -3.73 8.50 -11.35
N GLY A 425 -4.78 9.27 -11.09
CA GLY A 425 -6.07 9.12 -11.76
C GLY A 425 -7.15 10.01 -11.15
N GLU A 426 -8.33 10.01 -11.76
CA GLU A 426 -9.47 10.76 -11.26
C GLU A 426 -9.94 10.26 -9.88
N GLU A 427 -9.79 8.97 -9.60
CA GLU A 427 -10.21 8.35 -8.34
C GLU A 427 -9.37 8.79 -7.13
N SER A 428 -8.11 9.21 -7.36
CA SER A 428 -7.24 9.69 -6.28
C SER A 428 -7.37 11.20 -6.03
N LYS A 429 -7.96 11.98 -6.94
CA LYS A 429 -8.17 13.42 -6.73
C LYS A 429 -9.25 13.65 -5.68
N THR A 430 -9.00 14.53 -4.72
CA THR A 430 -10.00 14.89 -3.68
C THR A 430 -10.79 16.15 -4.04
N GLY A 431 -10.16 17.05 -4.82
CA GLY A 431 -10.66 18.40 -5.08
C GLY A 431 -10.45 19.37 -3.91
N LEU A 432 -9.88 18.89 -2.80
CA LEU A 432 -9.45 19.75 -1.68
C LEU A 432 -8.10 20.38 -2.02
N PRO A 433 -7.77 21.60 -1.54
CA PRO A 433 -6.47 22.23 -1.77
C PRO A 433 -5.38 21.68 -0.82
N VAL A 434 -5.51 20.42 -0.38
CA VAL A 434 -4.55 19.70 0.48
C VAL A 434 -4.48 18.24 0.08
N HIS A 435 -3.31 17.61 0.28
CA HIS A 435 -3.21 16.16 0.24
C HIS A 435 -3.83 15.57 1.50
N VAL A 436 -4.55 14.45 1.36
CA VAL A 436 -5.18 13.75 2.50
C VAL A 436 -4.75 12.30 2.51
N SER A 437 -4.08 11.89 3.58
CA SER A 437 -3.72 10.52 3.90
C SER A 437 -4.60 9.99 5.01
N GLY A 438 -4.88 8.69 4.97
CA GLY A 438 -5.57 8.02 6.06
C GLY A 438 -5.37 6.53 6.02
N PHE A 439 -5.70 5.87 7.13
CA PHE A 439 -5.86 4.42 7.16
C PHE A 439 -7.13 4.04 6.41
N PHE A 440 -7.14 4.17 5.08
CA PHE A 440 -8.33 3.89 4.27
C PHE A 440 -8.43 2.42 3.89
N GLY A 441 -9.65 1.89 3.92
CA GLY A 441 -9.99 0.64 3.24
C GLY A 441 -9.92 0.83 1.73
N LEU A 442 -9.07 0.06 1.05
CA LEU A 442 -8.88 0.15 -0.40
C LEU A 442 -9.62 -0.97 -1.13
N THR A 443 -9.88 -0.77 -2.42
CA THR A 443 -10.35 -1.80 -3.35
C THR A 443 -9.35 -2.96 -3.42
N ASP A 444 -9.79 -4.13 -3.90
CA ASP A 444 -8.94 -5.32 -3.98
C ASP A 444 -7.70 -5.11 -4.86
N ASN A 445 -7.77 -4.24 -5.87
CA ASN A 445 -6.64 -3.87 -6.71
C ASN A 445 -5.76 -2.76 -6.10
N ARG A 446 -6.10 -2.26 -4.91
CA ARG A 446 -5.45 -1.18 -4.17
C ARG A 446 -5.30 0.14 -4.94
N ARG A 447 -6.13 0.37 -5.96
CA ARG A 447 -6.05 1.60 -6.79
C ARG A 447 -6.92 2.74 -6.28
N SER A 448 -7.94 2.46 -5.47
CA SER A 448 -8.85 3.47 -4.95
C SER A 448 -9.39 3.14 -3.56
N ILE A 449 -9.93 4.17 -2.90
CA ILE A 449 -10.62 4.07 -1.62
C ILE A 449 -11.98 3.42 -1.85
N LYS A 450 -12.36 2.47 -1.00
CA LYS A 450 -13.70 1.88 -1.00
C LYS A 450 -14.73 2.88 -0.48
N TRP A 451 -15.78 3.11 -1.24
CA TRP A 451 -16.92 3.93 -0.85
C TRP A 451 -18.20 3.09 -0.84
N ARG A 452 -19.22 3.49 -0.07
CA ARG A 452 -20.47 2.73 -0.04
C ARG A 452 -21.28 3.06 -1.29
N GLU A 453 -21.57 2.03 -2.06
CA GLU A 453 -22.48 2.09 -3.19
C GLU A 453 -23.84 1.48 -2.82
N LEU A 454 -24.86 1.68 -3.66
CA LEU A 454 -26.25 1.30 -3.39
C LEU A 454 -26.41 -0.20 -3.05
N ASP A 455 -25.58 -1.06 -3.62
CA ASP A 455 -25.57 -2.52 -3.43
C ASP A 455 -24.51 -3.00 -2.41
N GLN A 456 -23.56 -2.15 -2.02
CA GLN A 456 -22.43 -2.47 -1.13
C GLN A 456 -22.50 -1.75 0.23
N TRP A 457 -23.68 -1.30 0.64
CA TRP A 457 -23.89 -0.51 1.86
C TRP A 457 -23.45 -1.16 3.18
N ARG A 458 -23.14 -2.47 3.17
CA ARG A 458 -22.69 -3.26 4.32
C ARG A 458 -21.17 -3.48 4.39
N ASP A 459 -20.36 -3.03 3.44
CA ASP A 459 -18.91 -3.18 3.51
C ASP A 459 -18.36 -2.37 4.71
N PRO A 460 -17.81 -3.03 5.77
CA PRO A 460 -17.33 -2.33 6.96
C PRO A 460 -16.16 -1.38 6.66
N ALA A 461 -15.32 -1.71 5.67
CA ALA A 461 -14.18 -0.87 5.28
C ALA A 461 -14.64 0.39 4.54
N ALA A 462 -15.71 0.30 3.75
CA ALA A 462 -16.32 1.47 3.12
C ALA A 462 -17.01 2.39 4.15
N LEU A 463 -17.72 1.81 5.13
CA LEU A 463 -18.31 2.57 6.24
C LEU A 463 -17.24 3.23 7.11
N TRP A 464 -16.14 2.53 7.36
CA TRP A 464 -14.97 3.09 8.05
C TRP A 464 -14.45 4.35 7.36
N ASN A 465 -14.29 4.31 6.03
CA ASN A 465 -13.81 5.46 5.25
C ASN A 465 -14.76 6.66 5.36
N GLU A 466 -16.08 6.46 5.23
CA GLU A 466 -17.07 7.54 5.41
C GLU A 466 -16.98 8.17 6.80
N LEU A 467 -16.85 7.36 7.85
CA LEU A 467 -16.76 7.86 9.22
C LEU A 467 -15.46 8.64 9.46
N LEU A 468 -14.33 8.20 8.89
CA LEU A 468 -13.08 8.97 8.95
C LEU A 468 -13.23 10.36 8.32
N VAL A 469 -13.82 10.42 7.12
CA VAL A 469 -14.05 11.66 6.37
C VAL A 469 -14.94 12.64 7.13
N VAL A 470 -15.95 12.14 7.85
CA VAL A 470 -16.89 13.02 8.57
C VAL A 470 -16.42 13.34 10.00
N SER A 471 -15.75 12.40 10.69
CA SER A 471 -15.48 12.52 12.13
C SER A 471 -14.05 12.92 12.48
N VAL A 472 -13.06 12.73 11.59
CA VAL A 472 -11.63 12.93 11.92
C VAL A 472 -10.96 13.92 10.97
N VAL A 473 -11.18 13.78 9.66
CA VAL A 473 -10.60 14.69 8.65
C VAL A 473 -10.88 16.17 8.94
N PRO A 474 -12.09 16.61 9.32
CA PRO A 474 -12.37 18.02 9.53
C PRO A 474 -11.56 18.63 10.68
N GLY A 475 -11.41 17.90 11.79
CA GLY A 475 -10.63 18.36 12.94
C GLY A 475 -9.13 18.45 12.63
N ALA A 476 -8.58 17.46 11.93
CA ALA A 476 -7.20 17.50 11.46
C ALA A 476 -6.97 18.67 10.48
N TYR A 477 -7.94 18.92 9.59
CA TYR A 477 -7.81 19.98 8.59
C TYR A 477 -7.91 21.36 9.22
N ALA A 478 -8.87 21.58 10.12
CA ALA A 478 -8.95 22.82 10.88
C ALA A 478 -7.65 23.07 11.67
N ALA A 479 -7.10 22.04 12.32
CA ALA A 479 -5.85 22.16 13.05
C ALA A 479 -4.67 22.57 12.16
N LEU A 480 -4.55 22.04 10.93
CA LEU A 480 -3.54 22.47 9.96
C LEU A 480 -3.68 23.97 9.61
N VAL A 481 -4.90 24.44 9.32
CA VAL A 481 -5.17 25.85 8.99
C VAL A 481 -4.83 26.76 10.19
N LEU A 482 -5.25 26.38 11.39
CA LEU A 482 -4.98 27.13 12.61
C LEU A 482 -3.48 27.15 12.95
N ASP A 483 -2.76 26.07 12.69
CA ASP A 483 -1.31 25.98 12.84
C ASP A 483 -0.59 26.92 11.87
N ALA A 484 -1.01 26.94 10.60
CA ALA A 484 -0.48 27.86 9.59
C ALA A 484 -0.69 29.33 9.99
N ILE A 485 -1.89 29.69 10.48
CA ILE A 485 -2.16 31.05 11.01
C ILE A 485 -1.23 31.37 12.17
N ARG A 486 -1.11 30.47 13.14
CA ARG A 486 -0.28 30.67 14.33
C ARG A 486 1.19 30.88 13.97
N ARG A 487 1.72 30.09 13.03
CA ARG A 487 3.11 30.22 12.55
C ARG A 487 3.33 31.52 11.79
N LEU A 488 2.36 31.94 10.98
CA LEU A 488 2.40 33.23 10.29
C LEU A 488 2.44 34.39 11.30
N GLN A 489 1.67 34.32 12.38
CA GLN A 489 1.65 35.33 13.45
C GLN A 489 2.92 35.33 14.32
N ALA A 490 3.53 34.16 14.54
CA ALA A 490 4.68 34.01 15.43
C ALA A 490 6.02 34.43 14.81
N ALA A 491 6.07 34.70 13.50
CA ALA A 491 7.33 34.84 12.77
C ALA A 491 8.19 36.05 13.23
N SER A 492 9.29 35.75 13.93
CA SER A 492 10.60 36.40 13.72
C SER A 492 11.49 35.45 12.89
N PRO A 493 12.35 35.93 11.97
CA PRO A 493 13.03 35.10 10.98
C PRO A 493 14.10 34.12 11.54
N PRO A 494 14.40 33.02 10.81
CA PRO A 494 13.78 32.58 9.57
C PRO A 494 12.54 31.70 9.84
N GLY A 495 11.35 32.23 9.58
CA GLY A 495 10.07 31.50 9.64
C GLY A 495 9.79 30.73 8.35
N LEU A 496 8.81 29.82 8.38
CA LEU A 496 8.30 29.14 7.18
C LEU A 496 7.79 30.17 6.14
N PRO A 497 7.88 29.90 4.82
CA PRO A 497 7.46 30.81 3.76
C PRO A 497 5.92 30.88 3.63
N LEU A 498 5.23 31.26 4.70
CA LEU A 498 3.78 31.39 4.76
C LEU A 498 3.37 32.84 4.43
N SER A 499 2.26 32.98 3.72
CA SER A 499 1.58 34.26 3.49
C SER A 499 0.09 34.13 3.82
N VAL A 500 -0.61 35.26 3.96
CA VAL A 500 -2.07 35.27 4.10
C VAL A 500 -2.75 34.59 2.91
N ALA A 501 -2.23 34.82 1.69
CA ALA A 501 -2.71 34.16 0.47
C ALA A 501 -2.53 32.65 0.53
N SER A 502 -1.39 32.16 1.04
CA SER A 502 -1.13 30.73 1.22
C SER A 502 -2.10 30.09 2.22
N VAL A 503 -2.44 30.79 3.31
CA VAL A 503 -3.42 30.32 4.30
C VAL A 503 -4.83 30.27 3.70
N TYR A 504 -5.24 31.31 2.96
CA TYR A 504 -6.54 31.29 2.29
C TYR A 504 -6.61 30.30 1.13
N GLY A 505 -5.49 29.98 0.49
CA GLY A 505 -5.40 28.88 -0.47
C GLY A 505 -5.77 27.52 0.11
N LEU A 506 -5.79 27.35 1.43
CA LEU A 506 -6.27 26.13 2.10
C LEU A 506 -7.79 26.05 2.20
N TRP A 507 -8.52 27.13 1.93
CA TRP A 507 -9.98 27.10 2.05
C TRP A 507 -10.56 26.33 0.86
N PRO A 508 -11.31 25.24 1.08
CA PRO A 508 -11.81 24.44 -0.01
C PRO A 508 -12.90 25.18 -0.78
N ASP A 509 -12.78 25.20 -2.10
CA ASP A 509 -13.86 25.60 -3.00
C ASP A 509 -14.88 24.46 -3.10
N ALA A 510 -16.10 24.71 -2.59
CA ALA A 510 -17.17 23.72 -2.53
C ALA A 510 -17.54 23.13 -3.90
N ASP A 511 -17.37 23.90 -4.98
CA ASP A 511 -17.68 23.47 -6.35
C ASP A 511 -16.59 22.56 -6.94
N GLN A 512 -15.37 22.59 -6.38
CA GLN A 512 -14.24 21.75 -6.83
C GLN A 512 -14.11 20.45 -6.03
N VAL A 513 -14.67 20.40 -4.81
CA VAL A 513 -14.58 19.22 -3.94
C VAL A 513 -15.45 18.08 -4.47
N ARG A 514 -14.84 16.90 -4.61
CA ARG A 514 -15.53 15.71 -5.12
C ARG A 514 -16.56 15.17 -4.14
N ALA A 515 -17.59 14.50 -4.68
CA ALA A 515 -18.76 14.02 -3.93
C ALA A 515 -18.42 13.27 -2.63
N HIS A 516 -17.46 12.33 -2.64
CA HIS A 516 -17.08 11.58 -1.44
C HIS A 516 -16.35 12.41 -0.38
N TRP A 517 -15.81 13.58 -0.75
CA TRP A 517 -15.07 14.49 0.12
C TRP A 517 -15.89 15.71 0.55
N GLN A 518 -17.02 16.01 -0.11
CA GLN A 518 -17.94 17.08 0.28
C GLN A 518 -18.40 17.02 1.75
N PRO A 519 -18.61 15.84 2.37
CA PRO A 519 -18.97 15.76 3.79
C PRO A 519 -17.95 16.38 4.76
N VAL A 520 -16.71 16.65 4.32
CA VAL A 520 -15.70 17.37 5.12
C VAL A 520 -16.09 18.83 5.35
N LEU A 521 -16.74 19.47 4.37
CA LEU A 521 -16.91 20.93 4.31
C LEU A 521 -17.69 21.49 5.49
N GLY A 522 -18.87 20.93 5.79
CA GLY A 522 -19.75 21.41 6.84
C GLY A 522 -19.08 21.42 8.22
N PRO A 523 -18.56 20.28 8.70
CA PRO A 523 -17.82 20.20 9.96
C PRO A 523 -16.55 21.06 9.97
N LEU A 524 -15.81 21.13 8.86
CA LEU A 524 -14.59 21.92 8.75
C LEU A 524 -14.88 23.42 8.96
N PHE A 525 -15.82 23.98 8.21
CA PHE A 525 -16.17 25.40 8.34
C PHE A 525 -16.77 25.69 9.72
N SER A 526 -17.58 24.78 10.26
CA SER A 526 -18.11 24.91 11.63
C SER A 526 -17.01 24.96 12.68
N GLU A 527 -15.92 24.21 12.50
CA GLU A 527 -14.76 24.28 13.38
C GLU A 527 -13.97 25.58 13.17
N LEU A 528 -13.62 25.91 11.93
CA LEU A 528 -12.83 27.12 11.60
C LEU A 528 -13.49 28.40 12.12
N PHE A 529 -14.82 28.55 11.97
CA PHE A 529 -15.53 29.75 12.40
C PHE A 529 -15.63 29.92 13.92
N GLN A 530 -15.20 28.94 14.72
CA GLN A 530 -15.04 29.13 16.18
C GLN A 530 -13.76 29.88 16.55
N HIS A 531 -12.84 30.06 15.59
CA HIS A 531 -11.51 30.64 15.80
C HIS A 531 -11.32 31.94 15.02
N ALA A 532 -10.22 32.64 15.30
CA ALA A 532 -9.84 33.86 14.58
C ALA A 532 -9.16 33.50 13.25
N VAL A 533 -9.97 33.34 12.20
CA VAL A 533 -9.55 32.82 10.88
C VAL A 533 -9.77 33.81 9.72
N LEU A 534 -10.20 35.03 10.01
CA LEU A 534 -10.39 36.09 9.01
C LEU A 534 -9.32 37.16 9.18
N HIS A 535 -8.52 37.41 8.15
CA HIS A 535 -7.49 38.43 8.13
C HIS A 535 -8.09 39.80 7.80
N SER A 536 -8.00 40.74 8.74
CA SER A 536 -8.50 42.10 8.57
C SER A 536 -7.54 42.97 7.75
N ALA A 537 -8.07 44.06 7.17
CA ALA A 537 -7.24 45.11 6.56
C ALA A 537 -6.25 45.76 7.54
N SER A 538 -6.51 45.65 8.86
CA SER A 538 -5.59 46.11 9.90
C SER A 538 -4.47 45.11 10.23
N GLY A 539 -4.35 44.00 9.49
CA GLY A 539 -3.30 43.00 9.67
C GLY A 539 -3.51 42.04 10.83
N HIS A 540 -4.74 41.90 11.34
CA HIS A 540 -5.07 41.04 12.47
C HIS A 540 -5.99 39.90 12.04
N TRP A 541 -5.81 38.73 12.64
CA TRP A 541 -6.77 37.63 12.49
C TRP A 541 -7.92 37.82 13.49
N VAL A 542 -9.15 37.82 13.00
CA VAL A 542 -10.38 38.07 13.76
C VAL A 542 -11.40 36.95 13.57
N ARG A 543 -12.36 36.85 14.50
CA ARG A 543 -13.48 35.90 14.39
C ARG A 543 -14.56 36.42 13.46
N LEU A 544 -15.44 35.53 13.02
CA LEU A 544 -16.55 35.88 12.14
C LEU A 544 -17.46 36.97 12.74
N GLU A 545 -17.72 36.93 14.04
CA GLU A 545 -18.58 37.91 14.72
C GLU A 545 -17.97 39.32 14.80
N GLN A 546 -16.66 39.43 14.54
CA GLN A 546 -15.90 40.67 14.57
C GLN A 546 -15.67 41.25 13.17
N ALA A 547 -15.94 40.47 12.12
CA ALA A 547 -15.68 40.86 10.75
C ALA A 547 -16.82 41.71 10.16
N CYS A 548 -16.46 42.78 9.46
CA CYS A 548 -17.35 43.53 8.59
C CYS A 548 -16.87 43.34 7.15
N PHE A 549 -17.70 42.72 6.30
CA PHE A 549 -17.39 42.51 4.89
C PHE A 549 -17.84 43.74 4.11
N SER A 550 -16.91 44.33 3.34
CA SER A 550 -17.22 45.39 2.40
C SER A 550 -17.50 44.77 1.04
N GLU A 551 -18.65 45.07 0.42
CA GLU A 551 -18.96 44.68 -0.96
C GLU A 551 -18.36 45.66 -2.00
N LEU A 552 -17.51 46.60 -1.57
CA LEU A 552 -16.86 47.54 -2.47
C LEU A 552 -15.83 46.80 -3.32
N ASP A 553 -16.07 46.78 -4.63
CA ASP A 553 -15.19 46.23 -5.65
C ASP A 553 -13.88 47.05 -5.69
N GLU A 554 -12.78 46.46 -5.23
CA GLU A 554 -11.45 47.10 -5.23
C GLU A 554 -10.93 47.37 -6.66
N SER A 555 -11.61 46.90 -7.71
CA SER A 555 -11.29 47.22 -9.11
C SER A 555 -11.80 48.59 -9.61
N LEU A 556 -12.47 49.36 -8.74
CA LEU A 556 -13.02 50.69 -9.07
C LEU A 556 -12.25 51.88 -8.45
N GLU A 557 -11.08 51.65 -7.86
CA GLU A 557 -10.09 52.70 -7.51
C GLU A 557 -8.90 52.66 -8.47
#